data_AF-A0A147GW36-F1
#
_entry.id   AF-A0A147GW36-F1
#
_cell.length_a   1.000
_cell.length_b   1.000
_cell.length_c   1.000
_cell.angle_alpha   90.00
_cell.angle_beta   90.00
_cell.angle_gamma   90.00
#
_symmetry.space_group_name_H-M   'P 1'
#
loop_
_entity.id
_entity.type
_entity.pdbx_description
1 polymer ?
#
loop_
_entity_poly.entity_id
_entity_poly.type
_entity_poly.pdbx_seq_one_letter_code
_entity_poly.pdbx_strand_id
1 'polypeptide(L)'
;MSKIIALHKPLTDAATGAPVTHFVISQYTVVVDGTKSQAVLQGYISAEAKAAGKRPLAHIAQDVAGTPEGDTLQWLYGELLKVETGDLAGAAAVLEEAPSTAAEAA
;
A
#
# COMPACT_ATOMS: atom_id res chain seq x y z
N MET A 1 5.19 -18.55 -0.50
CA MET A 1 4.22 -17.65 -1.17
C MET A 1 4.47 -16.26 -0.65
N SER A 2 5.01 -15.36 -1.47
CA SER A 2 5.28 -13.97 -1.05
C SER A 2 3.96 -13.21 -0.95
N LYS A 3 3.73 -12.53 0.18
CA LYS A 3 2.53 -11.72 0.41
C LYS A 3 2.85 -10.25 0.14
N ILE A 4 1.92 -9.52 -0.46
CA ILE A 4 2.07 -8.07 -0.61
C ILE A 4 1.75 -7.44 0.75
N ILE A 5 2.70 -6.68 1.29
CA ILE A 5 2.57 -6.02 2.59
C ILE A 5 2.43 -4.51 2.49
N ALA A 6 2.84 -3.93 1.36
CA ALA A 6 2.72 -2.51 1.08
C ALA A 6 2.80 -2.24 -0.43
N LEU A 7 2.56 -0.99 -0.82
CA LEU A 7 2.83 -0.45 -2.14
C LEU A 7 3.95 0.58 -2.04
N HIS A 8 4.89 0.54 -2.97
CA HIS A 8 5.96 1.51 -3.11
C HIS A 8 5.66 2.45 -4.27
N LYS A 9 5.55 3.74 -3.95
CA LYS A 9 5.35 4.78 -4.95
C LYS A 9 6.03 6.04 -4.46
N PRO A 10 6.98 6.65 -5.19
CA PRO A 10 7.51 7.94 -4.82
C PRO A 10 6.43 9.01 -5.08
N LEU A 11 5.83 9.50 -4.01
CA LEU A 11 4.96 10.67 -4.00
C LEU A 11 5.59 11.76 -3.13
N THR A 12 5.19 13.00 -3.35
CA THR A 12 5.61 14.13 -2.52
C THR A 12 4.40 14.62 -1.77
N ASP A 13 4.47 14.65 -0.44
CA ASP A 13 3.40 15.21 0.37
C ASP A 13 3.33 16.74 0.16
N ALA A 14 2.17 17.24 -0.24
CA ALA A 14 2.00 18.67 -0.52
C ALA A 14 2.05 19.53 0.75
N ALA A 15 1.78 18.96 1.92
CA ALA A 15 1.76 19.69 3.19
C ALA A 15 3.16 19.88 3.79
N THR A 16 4.04 18.88 3.66
CA THR A 16 5.37 18.85 4.29
C THR A 16 6.52 18.92 3.29
N GLY A 17 6.27 18.70 1.99
CA GLY A 17 7.30 18.57 0.96
C GLY A 17 8.16 17.32 1.09
N ALA A 18 7.81 16.40 2.01
CA ALA A 18 8.57 15.19 2.26
C ALA A 18 8.22 14.10 1.22
N PRO A 19 9.20 13.27 0.81
CA PRO A 19 8.93 12.13 -0.04
C PRO A 19 8.20 11.06 0.76
N VAL A 20 7.04 10.66 0.27
CA VAL A 20 6.23 9.55 0.78
C VAL A 20 6.42 8.40 -0.20
N THR A 21 7.10 7.35 0.23
CA THR A 21 7.48 6.24 -0.66
C THR A 21 6.77 4.94 -0.33
N HIS A 22 6.23 4.80 0.88
CA HIS A 22 5.73 3.53 1.41
C HIS A 22 4.27 3.62 1.83
N PHE A 23 3.38 2.94 1.12
CA PHE A 23 1.94 2.98 1.32
C PHE A 23 1.42 1.63 1.82
N VAL A 24 0.72 1.64 2.96
CA VAL A 24 0.11 0.42 3.53
C VAL A 24 -1.39 0.59 3.69
N ILE A 25 -2.16 -0.45 3.39
CA ILE A 25 -3.61 -0.45 3.62
C ILE A 25 -3.83 -0.43 5.14
N SER A 26 -4.43 0.66 5.64
CA SER A 26 -4.78 0.80 7.06
C SER A 26 -6.24 0.43 7.31
N GLN A 27 -7.11 0.72 6.36
CA GLN A 27 -8.53 0.40 6.42
C GLN A 27 -9.01 0.07 5.02
N TYR A 28 -10.03 -0.78 4.93
CA TYR A 28 -10.75 -1.00 3.69
C TYR A 28 -12.23 -1.14 3.98
N THR A 29 -13.04 -0.79 2.98
CA THR A 29 -14.50 -0.88 2.99
C THR A 29 -14.91 -1.67 1.75
N VAL A 30 -15.68 -2.73 1.94
CA VAL A 30 -16.19 -3.55 0.84
C VAL A 30 -17.69 -3.36 0.80
N VAL A 31 -18.22 -2.95 -0.35
CA VAL A 31 -19.67 -2.90 -0.54
C VAL A 31 -20.14 -4.31 -0.86
N VAL A 32 -21.00 -4.87 0.00
CA VAL A 32 -21.47 -6.27 -0.08
C VAL A 32 -22.27 -6.55 -1.35
N ASP A 33 -22.83 -5.51 -1.97
CA ASP A 33 -23.50 -5.56 -3.28
C ASP A 33 -22.51 -5.85 -4.43
N GLY A 34 -21.20 -5.82 -4.16
CA GLY A 34 -20.14 -6.14 -5.10
C GLY A 34 -19.86 -5.07 -6.15
N THR A 35 -20.51 -3.92 -6.03
CA THR A 35 -20.38 -2.81 -6.96
C THR A 35 -19.03 -2.10 -6.84
N LYS A 36 -18.49 -1.98 -5.62
CA LYS A 36 -17.18 -1.33 -5.36
C LYS A 36 -16.56 -1.74 -4.02
N SER A 37 -15.24 -1.64 -3.95
CA SER A 37 -14.47 -1.70 -2.71
C SER A 37 -13.57 -0.47 -2.62
N GLN A 38 -13.30 0.02 -1.43
CA GLN A 38 -12.47 1.19 -1.18
C GLN A 38 -11.35 0.80 -0.22
N ALA A 39 -10.10 1.05 -0.60
CA ALA A 39 -8.95 0.87 0.27
C ALA A 39 -8.40 2.23 0.70
N VAL A 40 -8.15 2.39 1.99
CA VAL A 40 -7.50 3.57 2.55
C VAL A 40 -6.05 3.21 2.87
N LEU A 41 -5.14 3.81 2.13
CA LEU A 41 -3.70 3.64 2.26
C LEU A 41 -3.09 4.78 3.06
N GLN A 42 -2.25 4.40 4.02
CA GLN A 42 -1.41 5.31 4.79
C GLN A 42 -0.02 5.34 4.17
N GLY A 43 0.40 6.51 3.72
CA GLY A 43 1.71 6.78 3.18
C GLY A 43 2.69 7.23 4.25
N TYR A 44 3.86 6.60 4.26
CA TYR A 44 4.99 6.87 5.12
C TYR A 44 6.21 7.25 4.28
N ILE A 45 7.14 7.99 4.89
CA ILE A 45 8.40 8.35 4.24
C ILE A 45 9.22 7.13 3.84
N SER A 46 9.12 6.05 4.62
CA SER A 46 9.83 4.79 4.44
C SER A 46 9.18 3.67 5.27
N ALA A 47 9.52 2.42 4.97
CA ALA A 47 9.10 1.26 5.76
C ALA A 47 9.58 1.34 7.22
N GLU A 48 10.76 1.93 7.45
CA GLU A 48 11.33 2.16 8.78
C GLU A 48 10.48 3.14 9.60
N ALA A 49 9.97 4.20 8.99
CA ALA A 49 9.11 5.15 9.69
C ALA A 49 7.80 4.48 10.15
N LYS A 50 7.25 3.58 9.33
CA LYS A 50 6.10 2.75 9.70
C LYS A 50 6.45 1.79 10.84
N ALA A 51 7.59 1.10 10.76
CA ALA A 51 8.07 0.19 11.81
C ALA A 51 8.35 0.93 13.14
N ALA A 52 8.84 2.16 13.07
CA ALA A 52 9.08 3.04 14.21
C ALA A 52 7.80 3.67 14.79
N GLY A 53 6.61 3.35 14.26
CA GLY A 53 5.33 3.89 14.73
C GLY A 53 5.16 5.39 14.49
N LYS A 54 5.86 5.95 13.48
CA LYS A 54 5.68 7.36 13.10
C LYS A 54 4.29 7.58 12.53
N ARG A 55 3.84 8.84 12.51
CA ARG A 55 2.57 9.21 11.91
C ARG A 55 2.66 9.10 10.39
N PRO A 56 1.61 8.60 9.71
CA PRO A 56 1.54 8.66 8.26
C PRO A 56 1.53 10.12 7.80
N LEU A 57 2.19 10.39 6.68
CA LEU A 57 2.22 11.72 6.07
C LEU A 57 1.14 11.88 5.01
N ALA A 58 0.76 10.80 4.33
CA ALA A 58 -0.29 10.82 3.33
C ALA A 58 -1.40 9.83 3.69
N HIS A 59 -2.63 10.19 3.33
CA HIS A 59 -3.79 9.31 3.42
C HIS A 59 -4.47 9.31 2.06
N ILE A 60 -4.41 8.18 1.36
CA ILE A 60 -4.96 8.02 0.02
C ILE A 60 -6.08 7.00 0.08
N ALA A 61 -7.29 7.42 -0.26
CA ALA A 61 -8.40 6.52 -0.46
C ALA A 61 -8.49 6.18 -1.95
N GLN A 62 -8.40 4.90 -2.28
CA GLN A 62 -8.50 4.40 -3.64
C GLN A 62 -9.68 3.44 -3.75
N ASP A 63 -10.60 3.77 -4.66
CA ASP A 63 -11.69 2.89 -5.04
C ASP A 63 -11.18 1.84 -6.05
N VAL A 64 -11.59 0.60 -5.86
CA VAL A 64 -11.39 -0.53 -6.76
C VAL A 64 -12.75 -1.14 -7.09
N ALA A 65 -12.90 -1.59 -8.34
CA ALA A 65 -14.14 -2.21 -8.78
C ALA A 65 -14.18 -3.69 -8.35
N GLY A 66 -15.34 -4.15 -7.91
CA GLY A 66 -15.56 -5.56 -7.57
C GLY A 66 -15.43 -5.90 -6.08
N THR A 67 -15.53 -7.20 -5.83
CA THR A 67 -15.58 -7.81 -4.49
C THR A 67 -14.35 -8.68 -4.28
N PRO A 68 -13.74 -8.66 -3.09
CA PRO A 68 -12.63 -9.55 -2.78
C PRO A 68 -13.03 -11.03 -2.82
N GLU A 69 -12.19 -11.83 -3.49
CA GLU A 69 -12.27 -13.29 -3.49
C GLU A 69 -11.12 -13.85 -2.63
N GLY A 70 -11.44 -14.44 -1.48
CA GLY A 70 -10.46 -15.00 -0.55
C GLY A 70 -9.83 -13.96 0.40
N ASP A 71 -8.50 -13.83 0.38
CA ASP A 71 -7.75 -12.85 1.19
C ASP A 71 -7.99 -11.42 0.69
N THR A 72 -8.93 -10.71 1.32
CA THR A 72 -9.31 -9.34 0.94
C THR A 72 -8.13 -8.39 0.78
N LEU A 73 -7.16 -8.42 1.70
CA LEU A 73 -5.98 -7.55 1.61
C LEU A 73 -5.13 -7.84 0.38
N GLN A 74 -4.88 -9.12 0.09
CA GLN A 74 -4.07 -9.52 -1.07
C GLN A 74 -4.80 -9.19 -2.37
N TRP A 75 -6.11 -9.42 -2.41
CA TRP A 75 -6.95 -9.03 -3.53
C TRP A 75 -6.91 -7.52 -3.76
N LEU A 76 -7.10 -6.72 -2.70
CA LEU A 76 -7.01 -5.25 -2.77
C LEU A 76 -5.65 -4.80 -3.28
N TYR A 77 -4.55 -5.33 -2.76
CA TYR A 77 -3.22 -5.00 -3.28
C TYR A 77 -3.09 -5.35 -4.76
N GLY A 78 -3.58 -6.51 -5.19
CA GLY A 78 -3.61 -6.91 -6.59
C GLY A 78 -4.39 -5.95 -7.48
N GLU A 79 -5.58 -5.52 -7.04
CA GLU A 79 -6.41 -4.55 -7.78
C GLU A 79 -5.79 -3.16 -7.80
N LEU A 80 -5.21 -2.71 -6.68
CA LEU A 80 -4.53 -1.42 -6.58
C LEU A 80 -3.32 -1.32 -7.53
N LEU A 81 -2.63 -2.43 -7.80
CA LEU A 81 -1.54 -2.47 -8.78
C LEU A 81 -2.02 -2.33 -10.23
N LYS A 82 -3.29 -2.63 -10.50
CA LYS A 82 -3.92 -2.48 -11.81
C LYS A 82 -4.49 -1.07 -12.03
N VAL A 83 -4.52 -0.24 -11.00
CA VAL A 83 -5.03 1.13 -11.10
C VAL A 83 -4.09 1.95 -11.98
N GLU A 84 -4.62 2.46 -13.09
CA GLU A 84 -3.88 3.29 -14.06
C GLU A 84 -4.07 4.79 -13.82
N THR A 85 -4.98 5.17 -12.93
CA THR A 85 -5.38 6.56 -12.66
C THR A 85 -5.43 6.88 -11.17
N GLY A 86 -4.95 8.06 -10.78
CA GLY A 86 -4.88 8.51 -9.37
C GLY A 86 -3.46 8.53 -8.81
N ASP A 87 -3.32 8.89 -7.53
CA ASP A 87 -2.03 9.08 -6.87
C ASP A 87 -1.17 7.81 -6.80
N LEU A 88 -1.82 6.64 -6.75
CA LEU A 88 -1.15 5.33 -6.67
C LEU A 88 -0.96 4.65 -8.04
N ALA A 89 -1.28 5.32 -9.14
CA ALA A 89 -1.13 4.76 -10.47
C ALA A 89 0.34 4.35 -10.74
N GLY A 90 0.55 3.09 -11.12
CA GLY A 90 1.90 2.54 -11.33
C GLY A 90 2.74 2.42 -10.04
N ALA A 91 2.09 2.23 -8.90
CA ALA A 91 2.79 1.81 -7.67
C ALA A 91 3.35 0.39 -7.84
N ALA A 92 4.47 0.09 -7.18
CA ALA A 92 5.08 -1.22 -7.17
C ALA A 92 4.65 -2.00 -5.92
N ALA A 93 4.49 -3.32 -6.04
CA ALA A 93 4.18 -4.16 -4.89
C ALA A 93 5.43 -4.32 -4.00
N VAL A 94 5.29 -4.04 -2.71
CA VAL A 94 6.30 -4.43 -1.70
C VAL A 94 5.89 -5.78 -1.17
N LEU A 95 6.69 -6.78 -1.51
CA LEU A 95 6.51 -8.14 -1.02
C LEU A 95 7.18 -8.27 0.34
N GLU A 96 6.57 -9.06 1.23
CA GLU A 96 7.26 -9.56 2.41
C GLU A 96 8.39 -10.48 1.91
N GLU A 97 9.60 -9.94 1.79
CA GLU A 97 10.77 -10.79 1.77
C GLU A 97 10.80 -11.50 3.13
N ALA A 98 10.60 -12.82 3.11
CA ALA A 98 11.08 -13.67 4.19
C ALA A 98 12.51 -13.21 4.50
N PRO A 99 12.88 -12.99 5.77
CA PRO A 99 14.06 -12.24 6.16
C PRO A 99 15.27 -12.70 5.34
N SER A 100 15.61 -11.96 4.28
CA SER A 100 16.85 -12.15 3.56
C SER A 100 17.91 -11.75 4.57
N THR A 101 18.52 -12.77 5.15
CA THR A 101 19.73 -12.69 5.96
C THR A 101 20.81 -12.12 5.04
N ALA A 102 20.84 -10.80 4.89
CA ALA A 102 21.86 -10.04 4.22
C ALA A 102 22.49 -9.06 5.22
N ALA A 103 22.71 -9.55 6.43
CA ALA A 103 23.71 -9.06 7.35
C ALA A 103 24.66 -10.24 7.59
N GLU A 104 25.52 -10.56 6.64
CA GLU A 104 26.79 -11.27 6.86
C GLU A 104 27.57 -11.40 5.54
N ALA A 105 28.40 -10.39 5.29
CA ALA A 105 29.68 -10.50 4.59
C ALA A 105 30.46 -9.25 5.03
N ALA A 106 31.15 -9.34 6.18
CA ALA A 106 32.55 -9.77 6.30
C ALA A 106 33.52 -8.70 5.80
#